data_AF-A0A447UGQ8-F1
#
_entry.id   AF-A0A447UGQ8-F1
#
_cell.length_a   1.000
_cell.length_b   1.000
_cell.length_c   1.000
_cell.angle_alpha   90.00
_cell.angle_beta   90.00
_cell.angle_gamma   90.00
#
_symmetry.space_group_name_H-M   'P 1'
#
loop_
_entity.id
_entity.type
_entity.pdbx_description
1 polymer ?
#
loop_
_entity_poly.entity_id
_entity_poly.type
_entity_poly.pdbx_seq_one_letter_code
_entity_poly.pdbx_strand_id
1 'polypeptide(L)'
;MDASNQQSSAKNDLLKNAKSTLEQAATHYANFKNINPLPEMAEASGNVDEKYQQYHAALAELVQFLENGNMDAYFAQPTQGMQNALGEALGKYAGVSENCTARRLMRARGDYHFAQWQLGILAVVLVLILVVVWYGIRHTLLNPLARVIAHIRDIASGNLTNTLTVSGRNEIGELAGTVDHMQRSLIETVTQVREGSDAIYSGTSEIATGTTDLSSRTEPAGIGAGRDGCQHGTAHRDGETERRQRPSGVAPGAKRLRHCATRRGKWWMAWSTPCMKLPTARRRSPTSSVLSTALHSRPIFWR
;
A
#
# COMPACT_ATOMS: atom_id res chain seq x y z
N MET A 1 80.52 30.94 -28.60
CA MET A 1 79.32 30.10 -28.47
C MET A 1 78.71 29.98 -29.86
N ASP A 2 78.83 28.80 -30.49
CA ASP A 2 78.41 28.56 -31.87
C ASP A 2 76.88 28.58 -32.03
N ALA A 3 76.37 29.50 -32.85
CA ALA A 3 74.95 29.60 -33.20
C ALA A 3 74.37 28.30 -33.78
N SER A 4 75.20 27.53 -34.50
CA SER A 4 74.86 26.23 -35.09
C SER A 4 74.50 25.16 -34.04
N ASN A 5 75.11 25.23 -32.85
CA ASN A 5 74.85 24.29 -31.75
C ASN A 5 73.54 24.63 -31.02
N GLN A 6 73.22 25.93 -30.89
CA GLN A 6 71.95 26.40 -30.30
C GLN A 6 70.73 26.12 -31.18
N GLN A 7 70.85 26.23 -32.51
CA GLN A 7 69.76 25.85 -33.43
C GLN A 7 69.48 24.35 -33.39
N SER A 8 70.51 23.52 -33.24
CA SER A 8 70.37 22.07 -33.19
C SER A 8 69.68 21.60 -31.90
N SER A 9 69.98 22.19 -30.75
CA SER A 9 69.28 21.89 -29.50
C SER A 9 67.81 22.34 -29.52
N ALA A 10 67.53 23.56 -30.02
CA ALA A 10 66.17 24.07 -30.12
C ALA A 10 65.28 23.22 -31.05
N LYS A 11 65.82 22.76 -32.19
CA LYS A 11 65.11 21.81 -33.08
C LYS A 11 64.76 20.52 -32.34
N ASN A 12 65.72 19.93 -31.63
CA ASN A 12 65.50 18.68 -30.90
C ASN A 12 64.45 18.84 -29.78
N ASP A 13 64.46 19.97 -29.07
CA ASP A 13 63.46 20.27 -28.03
C ASP A 13 62.05 20.44 -28.62
N LEU A 14 61.92 21.14 -29.74
CA LEU A 14 60.63 21.29 -30.44
C LEU A 14 60.10 19.94 -30.95
N LEU A 15 60.98 19.10 -31.50
CA LEU A 15 60.59 17.78 -32.01
C LEU A 15 60.19 16.84 -30.86
N LYS A 16 60.87 16.92 -29.72
CA LYS A 16 60.48 16.23 -28.49
C LYS A 16 59.12 16.69 -27.98
N ASN A 17 58.86 18.00 -27.98
CA ASN A 17 57.56 18.55 -27.59
C ASN A 17 56.43 18.12 -28.55
N ALA A 18 56.68 18.12 -29.85
CA ALA A 18 55.72 17.65 -30.85
C ALA A 18 55.34 16.17 -30.62
N LYS A 19 56.33 15.31 -30.36
CA LYS A 19 56.08 13.91 -30.01
C LYS A 19 55.27 13.75 -28.72
N SER A 20 55.63 14.50 -27.67
CA SER A 20 54.92 14.43 -26.39
C SER A 20 53.46 14.90 -26.50
N THR A 21 53.20 15.98 -27.25
CA THR A 21 51.84 16.48 -27.46
C THR A 21 51.00 15.53 -28.32
N LEU A 22 51.61 14.87 -29.30
CA LEU A 22 50.95 13.83 -30.10
C LEU A 22 50.57 12.60 -29.25
N GLU A 23 51.43 12.19 -28.31
CA GLU A 23 51.13 11.12 -27.34
C GLU A 23 50.01 11.50 -26.36
N GLN A 24 50.00 12.75 -25.88
CA GLN A 24 48.91 13.28 -25.05
C GLN A 24 47.59 13.27 -25.81
N ALA A 25 47.59 13.71 -27.08
CA ALA A 25 46.40 13.66 -27.93
C ALA A 25 45.87 12.22 -28.10
N ALA A 26 46.76 11.25 -28.34
CA ALA A 26 46.40 9.83 -28.42
C ALA A 26 45.77 9.31 -27.11
N THR A 27 46.27 9.76 -25.96
CA THR A 27 45.69 9.41 -24.66
C THR A 27 44.28 9.97 -24.48
N HIS A 28 44.06 11.25 -24.82
CA HIS A 28 42.73 11.87 -24.77
C HIS A 28 41.76 11.20 -25.75
N TYR A 29 42.25 10.82 -26.93
CA TYR A 29 41.47 10.11 -27.94
C TYR A 29 41.07 8.70 -27.49
N ALA A 30 41.98 7.96 -26.83
CA ALA A 30 41.65 6.66 -26.24
C ALA A 30 40.55 6.77 -25.18
N ASN A 31 40.60 7.82 -24.33
CA ASN A 31 39.56 8.10 -23.36
C ASN A 31 38.21 8.40 -24.02
N PHE A 32 38.21 9.18 -25.12
CA PHE A 32 37.02 9.42 -25.93
C PHE A 32 36.42 8.11 -26.47
N LYS A 33 37.24 7.21 -27.01
CA LYS A 33 36.80 5.92 -27.58
C LYS A 33 36.25 4.94 -26.53
N ASN A 34 36.68 5.07 -25.27
CA ASN A 34 36.17 4.28 -24.15
C ASN A 34 34.76 4.71 -23.69
N ILE A 35 34.30 5.90 -24.10
CA ILE A 35 32.93 6.35 -23.83
C ILE A 35 32.02 5.66 -24.83
N ASN A 36 31.16 4.76 -24.36
CA ASN A 36 30.23 4.05 -25.22
C ASN A 36 29.25 5.04 -25.86
N PRO A 37 29.29 5.25 -27.19
CA PRO A 37 28.48 6.28 -27.82
C PRO A 37 27.01 5.90 -27.74
N LEU A 38 26.15 6.89 -27.54
CA LEU A 38 24.72 6.71 -27.72
C LEU A 38 24.44 6.36 -29.19
N PRO A 39 23.41 5.56 -29.51
CA PRO A 39 23.11 5.17 -30.89
C PRO A 39 22.88 6.39 -31.81
N GLU A 40 22.30 7.48 -31.27
CA GLU A 40 22.13 8.74 -32.00
C GLU A 40 23.45 9.48 -32.30
N MET A 41 24.55 9.13 -31.62
CA MET A 41 25.88 9.74 -31.79
C MET A 41 26.88 8.83 -32.50
N ALA A 42 26.50 7.58 -32.81
CA ALA A 42 27.40 6.58 -33.37
C ALA A 42 28.02 7.03 -34.70
N GLU A 43 27.20 7.56 -35.60
CA GLU A 43 27.66 8.08 -36.91
C GLU A 43 28.65 9.24 -36.74
N ALA A 44 28.30 10.24 -35.92
CA ALA A 44 29.16 11.39 -35.67
C ALA A 44 30.48 10.99 -35.01
N SER A 45 30.45 10.03 -34.07
CA SER A 45 31.65 9.49 -33.44
C SER A 45 32.54 8.71 -34.41
N GLY A 46 31.94 7.97 -35.35
CA GLY A 46 32.67 7.25 -36.40
C GLY A 46 33.39 8.20 -37.35
N ASN A 47 32.74 9.31 -37.74
CA ASN A 47 33.37 10.33 -38.58
C ASN A 47 34.53 11.03 -37.86
N VAL A 48 34.41 11.30 -36.55
CA VAL A 48 35.54 11.81 -35.75
C VAL A 48 36.69 10.80 -35.69
N ASP A 49 36.41 9.50 -35.55
CA ASP A 49 37.46 8.46 -35.54
C ASP A 49 38.22 8.42 -36.87
N GLU A 50 37.51 8.43 -37.99
CA GLU A 50 38.13 8.43 -39.31
C GLU A 50 39.05 9.64 -39.53
N LYS A 51 38.54 10.86 -39.25
CA LYS A 51 39.31 12.09 -39.47
C LYS A 51 40.44 12.27 -38.48
N TYR A 52 40.26 11.81 -37.24
CA TYR A 52 41.32 11.81 -36.23
C TYR A 52 42.48 10.90 -36.66
N GLN A 53 42.20 9.67 -37.11
CA GLN A 53 43.25 8.74 -37.55
C GLN A 53 44.02 9.30 -38.75
N GLN A 54 43.33 9.90 -39.73
CA GLN A 54 43.96 10.54 -40.88
C GLN A 54 44.90 11.69 -40.46
N TYR A 55 44.40 12.59 -39.59
CA TYR A 55 45.18 13.74 -39.14
C TYR A 55 46.35 13.33 -38.23
N HIS A 56 46.14 12.38 -37.32
CA HIS A 56 47.18 11.87 -36.43
C HIS A 56 48.29 11.15 -37.20
N ALA A 57 47.95 10.33 -38.20
CA ALA A 57 48.93 9.70 -39.07
C ALA A 57 49.75 10.74 -39.85
N ALA A 58 49.10 11.77 -40.39
CA ALA A 58 49.78 12.84 -41.10
C ALA A 58 50.75 13.62 -40.20
N LEU A 59 50.36 13.94 -38.95
CA LEU A 59 51.25 14.57 -37.98
C LEU A 59 52.45 13.69 -37.62
N ALA A 60 52.27 12.36 -37.53
CA ALA A 60 53.38 11.43 -37.31
C ALA A 60 54.36 11.39 -38.49
N GLU A 61 53.87 11.46 -39.73
CA GLU A 61 54.71 11.60 -40.93
C GLU A 61 55.50 12.92 -40.94
N LEU A 62 54.88 14.05 -40.56
CA LEU A 62 55.60 15.33 -40.46
C LEU A 62 56.76 15.25 -39.46
N VAL A 63 56.56 14.58 -38.32
CA VAL A 63 57.64 14.34 -37.36
C VAL A 63 58.76 13.55 -38.01
N GLN A 64 58.47 12.48 -38.77
CA GLN A 64 59.50 11.72 -39.50
C GLN A 64 60.22 12.57 -40.55
N PHE A 65 59.52 13.41 -41.29
CA PHE A 65 60.14 14.30 -42.29
C PHE A 65 61.12 15.28 -41.63
N LEU A 66 60.78 15.84 -40.47
CA LEU A 66 61.66 16.73 -39.70
C LEU A 66 62.88 16.01 -39.12
N GLU A 67 62.73 14.74 -38.72
CA GLU A 67 63.85 13.89 -38.26
C GLU A 67 64.82 13.56 -39.39
N ASN A 68 64.29 13.19 -40.55
CA ASN A 68 65.06 12.79 -41.73
C ASN A 68 65.59 14.00 -42.53
N GLY A 69 65.20 15.23 -42.15
CA GLY A 69 65.62 16.46 -42.84
C GLY A 69 64.94 16.69 -44.20
N ASN A 70 63.85 15.97 -44.50
CA ASN A 70 63.12 16.05 -45.76
C ASN A 70 62.09 17.19 -45.72
N MET A 71 62.54 18.42 -45.94
CA MET A 71 61.69 19.61 -45.87
C MET A 71 60.71 19.71 -47.06
N ASP A 72 61.06 19.19 -48.24
CA ASP A 72 60.18 19.22 -49.40
C ASP A 72 58.91 18.40 -49.15
N ALA A 73 59.05 17.20 -48.59
CA ALA A 73 57.90 16.37 -48.20
C ALA A 73 57.10 16.99 -47.04
N TYR A 74 57.78 17.64 -46.10
CA TYR A 74 57.13 18.36 -44.99
C TYR A 74 56.18 19.45 -45.50
N PHE A 75 56.63 20.30 -46.44
CA PHE A 75 55.80 21.38 -46.98
C PHE A 75 54.78 20.91 -48.03
N ALA A 76 55.02 19.78 -48.70
CA ALA A 76 54.09 19.23 -49.69
C ALA A 76 52.84 18.55 -49.07
N GLN A 77 52.88 18.17 -47.79
CA GLN A 77 51.77 17.47 -47.16
C GLN A 77 50.55 18.40 -46.95
N PRO A 78 49.33 18.00 -47.34
CA PRO A 78 48.13 18.85 -47.22
C PRO A 78 47.53 18.83 -45.79
N THR A 79 48.35 19.07 -44.77
CA THR A 79 48.00 18.96 -43.35
C THR A 79 46.83 19.89 -42.96
N GLN A 80 46.74 21.09 -43.56
CA GLN A 80 45.66 22.03 -43.29
C GLN A 80 44.28 21.48 -43.68
N GLY A 81 44.19 20.75 -44.80
CA GLY A 81 42.94 20.14 -45.25
C GLY A 81 42.45 19.07 -44.26
N MET A 82 43.38 18.25 -43.75
CA MET A 82 43.09 17.23 -42.74
C MET A 82 42.70 17.85 -41.39
N GLN A 83 43.37 18.94 -40.99
CA GLN A 83 43.02 19.69 -39.79
C GLN A 83 41.59 20.26 -39.89
N ASN A 84 41.25 20.89 -41.02
CA ASN A 84 39.92 21.43 -41.25
C ASN A 84 38.85 20.33 -41.26
N ALA A 85 39.13 19.19 -41.89
CA ALA A 85 38.22 18.05 -41.92
C ALA A 85 37.94 17.47 -40.52
N LEU A 86 38.97 17.36 -39.67
CA LEU A 86 38.80 16.96 -38.27
C LEU A 86 38.00 18.02 -37.48
N GLY A 87 38.29 19.31 -37.69
CA GLY A 87 37.54 20.40 -37.08
C GLY A 87 36.05 20.37 -37.43
N GLU A 88 35.72 20.11 -38.69
CA GLU A 88 34.32 19.94 -39.15
C GLU A 88 33.66 18.72 -38.49
N ALA A 89 34.35 17.58 -38.42
CA ALA A 89 33.84 16.38 -37.77
C ALA A 89 33.56 16.61 -36.28
N LEU A 90 34.47 17.28 -35.57
CA LEU A 90 34.30 17.66 -34.17
C LEU A 90 33.13 18.65 -33.99
N GLY A 91 32.97 19.62 -34.90
CA GLY A 91 31.84 20.54 -34.91
C GLY A 91 30.49 19.83 -35.07
N LYS A 92 30.41 18.86 -36.00
CA LYS A 92 29.21 18.01 -36.16
C LYS A 92 28.94 17.18 -34.92
N TYR A 93 29.97 16.57 -34.32
CA TYR A 93 29.84 15.81 -33.07
C TYR A 93 29.32 16.67 -31.92
N ALA A 94 29.85 17.90 -31.75
CA ALA A 94 29.38 18.85 -30.74
C ALA A 94 27.91 19.23 -30.96
N GLY A 95 27.52 19.56 -32.19
CA GLY A 95 26.12 19.89 -32.51
C GLY A 95 25.15 18.74 -32.27
N VAL A 96 25.54 17.50 -32.56
CA VAL A 96 24.71 16.33 -32.26
C VAL A 96 24.61 16.09 -30.75
N SER A 97 25.72 16.26 -30.01
CA SER A 97 25.78 16.13 -28.55
C SER A 97 24.83 17.12 -27.85
N GLU A 98 24.86 18.38 -28.27
CA GLU A 98 23.99 19.44 -27.74
C GLU A 98 22.51 19.12 -28.01
N ASN A 99 22.17 18.75 -29.25
CA ASN A 99 20.81 18.40 -29.63
C ASN A 99 20.28 17.15 -28.91
N CYS A 100 21.14 16.15 -28.67
CA CYS A 100 20.81 14.97 -27.89
C CYS A 100 20.50 15.35 -26.42
N THR A 101 21.37 16.16 -25.82
CA THR A 101 21.23 16.62 -24.43
C THR A 101 19.97 17.47 -24.25
N ALA A 102 19.69 18.39 -25.18
CA ALA A 102 18.48 19.21 -25.19
C ALA A 102 17.21 18.34 -25.30
N ARG A 103 17.19 17.36 -26.22
CA ARG A 103 16.05 16.43 -26.38
C ARG A 103 15.81 15.59 -25.12
N ARG A 104 16.87 15.12 -24.47
CA ARG A 104 16.78 14.34 -23.21
C ARG A 104 16.26 15.20 -22.06
N LEU A 105 16.72 16.44 -21.94
CA LEU A 105 16.21 17.39 -20.94
C LEU A 105 14.72 17.70 -21.14
N MET A 106 14.28 17.89 -22.39
CA MET A 106 12.85 18.12 -22.68
C MET A 106 11.99 16.88 -22.40
N ARG A 107 12.47 15.67 -22.74
CA ARG A 107 11.77 14.42 -22.41
C ARG A 107 11.64 14.21 -20.90
N ALA A 108 12.72 14.43 -20.14
CA ALA A 108 12.68 14.34 -18.68
C ALA A 108 11.62 15.29 -18.08
N ARG A 109 11.43 16.47 -18.67
CA ARG A 109 10.39 17.42 -18.23
C ARG A 109 8.96 16.93 -18.50
N GLY A 110 8.75 16.21 -19.61
CA GLY A 110 7.47 15.61 -19.96
C GLY A 110 7.06 14.46 -19.03
N ASP A 111 8.01 13.64 -18.60
CA ASP A 111 7.76 12.49 -17.71
C ASP A 111 7.23 12.92 -16.34
N TYR A 112 7.60 14.11 -15.86
CA TYR A 112 7.07 14.64 -14.59
C TYR A 112 5.57 14.90 -14.64
N HIS A 113 5.02 15.34 -15.77
CA HIS A 113 3.59 15.57 -15.89
C HIS A 113 2.81 14.26 -15.84
N PHE A 114 3.32 13.20 -16.48
CA PHE A 114 2.69 11.88 -16.43
C PHE A 114 2.70 11.31 -15.00
N ALA A 115 3.84 11.40 -14.30
CA ALA A 115 3.95 10.96 -12.91
C ALA A 115 3.05 11.75 -11.95
N GLN A 116 2.95 13.07 -12.12
CA GLN A 116 2.06 13.93 -11.33
C GLN A 116 0.58 13.61 -11.56
N TRP A 117 0.17 13.35 -12.80
CA TRP A 117 -1.20 12.93 -13.12
C TRP A 117 -1.55 11.60 -12.46
N GLN A 118 -0.63 10.63 -12.48
CA GLN A 118 -0.86 9.33 -11.87
C GLN A 118 -1.00 9.42 -10.34
N LEU A 119 -0.19 10.25 -9.69
CA LEU A 119 -0.33 10.56 -8.26
C LEU A 119 -1.63 11.31 -7.96
N GLY A 120 -2.02 12.26 -8.82
CA GLY A 120 -3.28 13.00 -8.70
C GLY A 120 -4.50 12.09 -8.77
N ILE A 121 -4.53 11.17 -9.74
CA ILE A 121 -5.60 10.17 -9.88
C ILE A 121 -5.66 9.28 -8.64
N LEU A 122 -4.52 8.78 -8.15
CA LEU A 122 -4.47 7.95 -6.96
C LEU A 122 -5.03 8.69 -5.73
N ALA A 123 -4.67 9.96 -5.54
CA ALA A 123 -5.18 10.79 -4.46
C ALA A 123 -6.71 10.97 -4.56
N VAL A 124 -7.23 11.27 -5.75
CA VAL A 124 -8.68 11.41 -5.99
C VAL A 124 -9.44 10.11 -5.70
N VAL A 125 -8.92 8.96 -6.16
CA VAL A 125 -9.51 7.64 -5.88
C VAL A 125 -9.55 7.37 -4.38
N LEU A 126 -8.49 7.71 -3.65
CA LEU A 126 -8.41 7.50 -2.21
C LEU A 126 -9.43 8.37 -1.46
N VAL A 127 -9.59 9.62 -1.87
CA VAL A 127 -10.64 10.52 -1.35
C VAL A 127 -12.04 9.97 -1.66
N LEU A 128 -12.28 9.48 -2.88
CA LEU A 128 -13.57 8.87 -3.26
C LEU A 128 -13.91 7.67 -2.38
N ILE A 129 -12.94 6.78 -2.13
CA ILE A 129 -13.13 5.62 -1.24
C ILE A 129 -13.49 6.09 0.17
N LEU A 130 -12.78 7.10 0.71
CA LEU A 130 -13.09 7.64 2.03
C LEU A 130 -14.51 8.21 2.10
N VAL A 131 -14.95 8.95 1.08
CA VAL A 131 -16.32 9.50 1.00
C VAL A 131 -17.36 8.37 0.94
N VAL A 132 -17.13 7.35 0.12
CA VAL A 132 -18.04 6.19 -0.01
C VAL A 132 -18.13 5.42 1.31
N VAL A 133 -17.00 5.17 1.97
CA VAL A 133 -16.97 4.48 3.28
C VAL A 133 -17.66 5.31 4.35
N TRP A 134 -17.39 6.61 4.42
CA TRP A 134 -18.02 7.51 5.37
C TRP A 134 -19.54 7.56 5.19
N TYR A 135 -19.99 7.72 3.94
CA TYR A 135 -21.41 7.71 3.60
C TYR A 135 -22.06 6.36 3.91
N GLY A 136 -21.38 5.26 3.57
CA GLY A 136 -21.80 3.89 3.86
C GLY A 136 -22.01 3.69 5.36
N ILE A 137 -21.02 3.99 6.20
CA ILE A 137 -21.12 3.82 7.66
C ILE A 137 -22.27 4.68 8.23
N ARG A 138 -22.38 5.94 7.80
CA ARG A 138 -23.43 6.85 8.29
C ARG A 138 -24.83 6.33 7.97
N HIS A 139 -25.07 5.90 6.74
CA HIS A 139 -26.39 5.45 6.31
C HIS A 139 -26.74 4.02 6.72
N THR A 140 -25.78 3.11 6.71
CA THR A 140 -26.02 1.68 6.96
C THR A 140 -25.96 1.28 8.43
N LEU A 141 -25.18 1.99 9.25
CA LEU A 141 -25.00 1.67 10.68
C LEU A 141 -25.57 2.75 11.59
N LEU A 142 -25.11 3.99 11.47
CA LEU A 142 -25.43 5.05 12.45
C LEU A 142 -26.91 5.47 12.40
N ASN A 143 -27.47 5.68 11.21
CA ASN A 143 -28.87 6.08 11.04
C ASN A 143 -29.89 5.03 11.53
N PRO A 144 -29.81 3.74 11.15
CA PRO A 144 -30.74 2.74 11.68
C PRO A 144 -30.55 2.51 13.17
N LEU A 145 -29.32 2.56 13.70
CA LEU A 145 -29.08 2.47 15.14
C LEU A 145 -29.76 3.61 15.91
N ALA A 146 -29.68 4.85 15.41
CA ALA A 146 -30.37 5.99 16.01
C ALA A 146 -31.90 5.80 16.03
N ARG A 147 -32.48 5.20 14.99
CA ARG A 147 -33.91 4.86 14.95
C ARG A 147 -34.30 3.82 15.99
N VAL A 148 -33.48 2.76 16.15
CA VAL A 148 -33.71 1.74 17.20
C VAL A 148 -33.63 2.37 18.59
N ILE A 149 -32.64 3.23 18.86
CA ILE A 149 -32.50 3.93 20.15
C ILE A 149 -33.70 4.83 20.42
N ALA A 150 -34.15 5.60 19.43
CA ALA A 150 -35.34 6.45 19.57
C ALA A 150 -36.58 5.61 19.92
N HIS A 151 -36.74 4.46 19.28
CA HIS A 151 -37.87 3.57 19.52
C HIS A 151 -37.85 2.94 20.92
N ILE A 152 -36.68 2.53 21.42
CA ILE A 152 -36.54 2.07 22.81
C ILE A 152 -36.92 3.17 23.79
N ARG A 153 -36.60 4.43 23.48
CA ARG A 153 -36.97 5.59 24.32
C ARG A 153 -38.49 5.80 24.35
N ASP A 154 -39.19 5.59 23.24
CA ASP A 154 -40.66 5.65 23.20
C ASP A 154 -41.29 4.56 24.07
N ILE A 155 -40.80 3.32 23.97
CA ILE A 155 -41.23 2.19 24.82
C ILE A 155 -41.01 2.53 26.31
N ALA A 156 -39.84 3.08 26.65
CA ALA A 156 -39.52 3.48 28.02
C ALA A 156 -40.42 4.63 28.54
N SER A 157 -40.97 5.44 27.65
CA SER A 157 -41.96 6.49 28.00
C SER A 157 -43.40 5.99 28.12
N GLY A 158 -43.64 4.69 27.90
CA GLY A 158 -44.97 4.07 27.95
C GLY A 158 -45.78 4.19 26.66
N ASN A 159 -45.19 4.72 25.58
CA ASN A 159 -45.83 4.79 24.27
C ASN A 159 -45.50 3.53 23.45
N LEU A 160 -46.45 2.60 23.37
CA LEU A 160 -46.31 1.32 22.67
C LEU A 160 -46.99 1.31 21.28
N THR A 161 -47.46 2.46 20.79
CA THR A 161 -48.24 2.53 19.54
C THR A 161 -47.36 2.64 18.28
N ASN A 162 -46.09 3.03 18.44
CA ASN A 162 -45.16 3.17 17.32
C ASN A 162 -44.66 1.80 16.85
N THR A 163 -44.50 1.63 15.53
CA THR A 163 -43.96 0.40 14.92
C THR A 163 -42.56 0.64 14.36
N LEU A 164 -41.60 -0.21 14.70
CA LEU A 164 -40.22 -0.09 14.22
C LEU A 164 -40.03 -0.79 12.87
N THR A 165 -40.07 -0.04 11.77
CA THR A 165 -39.73 -0.58 10.44
C THR A 165 -38.25 -0.34 10.13
N VAL A 166 -37.37 -1.24 10.58
CA VAL A 166 -35.96 -1.27 10.17
C VAL A 166 -35.77 -2.42 9.18
N SER A 167 -35.77 -2.11 7.88
CA SER A 167 -35.42 -3.08 6.85
C SER A 167 -33.89 -3.20 6.75
N GLY A 168 -33.34 -4.30 7.25
CA GLY A 168 -31.94 -4.67 7.10
C GLY A 168 -31.72 -6.13 7.48
N ARG A 169 -30.94 -6.88 6.68
CA ARG A 169 -30.52 -8.27 6.98
C ARG A 169 -29.23 -8.34 7.82
N ASN A 170 -28.86 -7.23 8.45
CA ASN A 170 -27.66 -7.09 9.26
C ASN A 170 -28.00 -7.21 10.76
N GLU A 171 -26.96 -7.19 11.59
CA GLU A 171 -27.04 -7.28 13.05
C GLU A 171 -27.95 -6.18 13.64
N ILE A 172 -28.06 -5.03 12.98
CA ILE A 172 -28.97 -3.93 13.39
C ILE A 172 -30.44 -4.30 13.13
N GLY A 173 -30.73 -5.03 12.05
CA GLY A 173 -32.07 -5.56 11.79
C GLY A 173 -32.48 -6.66 12.77
N GLU A 174 -31.54 -7.52 13.15
CA GLU A 174 -31.76 -8.54 14.21
C GLU A 174 -32.04 -7.88 15.56
N LEU A 175 -31.28 -6.83 15.92
CA LEU A 175 -31.52 -6.03 17.11
C LEU A 175 -32.91 -5.38 17.07
N ALA A 176 -33.28 -4.76 15.95
CA ALA A 176 -34.60 -4.15 15.78
C ALA A 176 -35.74 -5.17 15.93
N GLY A 177 -35.60 -6.37 15.37
CA GLY A 177 -36.57 -7.45 15.53
C GLY A 177 -36.70 -7.95 16.97
N THR A 178 -35.59 -8.00 17.71
CA THR A 178 -35.61 -8.37 19.14
C THR A 178 -36.33 -7.32 19.99
N VAL A 179 -36.12 -6.03 19.69
CA VAL A 179 -36.83 -4.93 20.37
C VAL A 179 -38.34 -4.95 20.07
N ASP A 180 -38.73 -5.25 18.83
CA ASP A 180 -40.14 -5.39 18.43
C ASP A 180 -40.81 -6.55 19.19
N HIS A 181 -40.13 -7.68 19.36
CA HIS A 181 -40.64 -8.80 20.16
C HIS A 181 -40.88 -8.40 21.62
N MET A 182 -39.93 -7.68 22.23
CA MET A 182 -40.06 -7.17 23.61
C MET A 182 -41.26 -6.23 23.75
N GLN A 183 -41.49 -5.34 22.78
CA GLN A 183 -42.65 -4.43 22.77
C GLN A 183 -43.96 -5.22 22.77
N ARG A 184 -44.09 -6.24 21.92
CA ARG A 184 -45.29 -7.07 21.83
C ARG A 184 -45.59 -7.81 23.14
N SER A 185 -44.57 -8.42 23.76
CA SER A 185 -44.73 -9.08 25.06
C SER A 185 -45.15 -8.11 26.17
N LEU A 186 -44.69 -6.85 26.12
CA LEU A 186 -45.09 -5.82 27.06
C LEU A 186 -46.56 -5.39 26.83
N ILE A 187 -46.98 -5.22 25.58
CA ILE A 187 -48.38 -4.93 25.21
C ILE A 187 -49.30 -6.06 25.71
N GLU A 188 -48.94 -7.32 25.48
CA GLU A 188 -49.70 -8.49 25.92
C GLU A 188 -49.85 -8.52 27.45
N THR A 189 -48.75 -8.30 28.18
CA THR A 189 -48.78 -8.26 29.65
C THR A 189 -49.66 -7.13 30.17
N VAL A 190 -49.54 -5.92 29.61
CA VAL A 190 -50.39 -4.76 30.01
C VAL A 190 -51.86 -5.01 29.68
N THR A 191 -52.15 -5.65 28.54
CA THR A 191 -53.51 -6.01 28.15
C THR A 191 -54.11 -7.01 29.12
N GLN A 192 -53.36 -8.05 29.50
CA GLN A 192 -53.81 -9.05 30.48
C GLN A 192 -54.05 -8.42 31.87
N VAL A 193 -53.19 -7.50 32.32
CA VAL A 193 -53.39 -6.77 33.59
C VAL A 193 -54.64 -5.89 33.52
N ARG A 194 -54.90 -5.25 32.37
CA ARG A 194 -56.11 -4.44 32.16
C ARG A 194 -57.37 -5.31 32.17
N GLU A 195 -57.39 -6.41 31.44
CA GLU A 195 -58.51 -7.37 31.43
C GLU A 195 -58.78 -7.94 32.82
N GLY A 196 -57.73 -8.29 33.57
CA GLY A 196 -57.87 -8.73 34.96
C GLY A 196 -58.44 -7.64 35.87
N SER A 197 -58.04 -6.39 35.66
CA SER A 197 -58.58 -5.23 36.40
C SER A 197 -60.04 -4.97 36.05
N ASP A 198 -60.43 -5.07 34.78
CA ASP A 198 -61.81 -4.93 34.31
C ASP A 198 -62.70 -6.04 34.88
N ALA A 199 -62.20 -7.27 34.96
CA ALA A 199 -62.90 -8.40 35.58
C ALA A 199 -63.08 -8.25 37.10
N ILE A 200 -62.07 -7.70 37.80
CA ILE A 200 -62.19 -7.35 39.23
C ILE A 200 -63.20 -6.22 39.40
N TYR A 201 -63.16 -5.19 38.55
CA TYR A 201 -64.09 -4.08 38.59
C TYR A 201 -65.54 -4.55 38.38
N SER A 202 -65.79 -5.42 37.39
CA SER A 202 -67.12 -6.02 37.20
C SER A 202 -67.54 -6.89 38.38
N GLY A 203 -66.64 -7.74 38.90
CA GLY A 203 -66.93 -8.61 40.04
C GLY A 203 -67.19 -7.83 41.34
N THR A 204 -66.45 -6.76 41.59
CA THR A 204 -66.69 -5.86 42.73
C THR A 204 -67.98 -5.06 42.57
N SER A 205 -68.34 -4.63 41.36
CA SER A 205 -69.65 -4.02 41.08
C SER A 205 -70.81 -5.02 41.29
N GLU A 206 -70.63 -6.28 40.91
CA GLU A 206 -71.60 -7.35 41.15
C GLU A 206 -71.73 -7.65 42.65
N ILE A 207 -70.62 -7.70 43.39
CA ILE A 207 -70.61 -7.80 44.86
C ILE A 207 -71.27 -6.59 45.50
N ALA A 208 -71.00 -5.36 45.03
CA ALA A 208 -71.62 -4.14 45.54
C ALA A 208 -73.16 -4.14 45.34
N THR A 209 -73.60 -4.68 44.21
CA THR A 209 -75.03 -4.85 43.91
C THR A 209 -75.63 -5.96 44.78
N GLY A 210 -74.92 -7.08 44.95
CA GLY A 210 -75.32 -8.20 45.81
C GLY A 210 -75.34 -7.86 47.30
N THR A 211 -74.40 -7.06 47.80
CA THR A 211 -74.42 -6.58 49.19
C THR A 211 -75.54 -5.57 49.40
N THR A 212 -75.95 -4.81 48.38
CA THR A 212 -77.12 -3.94 48.47
C THR A 212 -78.41 -4.78 48.57
N ASP A 213 -78.53 -5.86 47.79
CA ASP A 213 -79.63 -6.83 47.93
C ASP A 213 -79.62 -7.51 49.30
N LEU A 214 -78.45 -7.94 49.78
CA LEU A 214 -78.32 -8.56 51.11
C LEU A 214 -78.63 -7.57 52.24
N SER A 215 -78.19 -6.32 52.12
CA SER A 215 -78.52 -5.23 53.06
C SER A 215 -80.02 -4.97 53.11
N SER A 216 -80.70 -5.03 51.95
CA SER A 216 -82.16 -4.91 51.88
C SER A 216 -82.90 -6.09 52.54
N ARG A 217 -82.23 -7.24 52.70
CA ARG A 217 -82.72 -8.39 53.47
C ARG A 217 -82.29 -8.38 54.94
N THR A 218 -81.48 -7.41 55.37
CA THR A 218 -80.99 -7.29 56.76
C THR A 218 -81.32 -5.95 57.41
N GLU A 219 -82.56 -5.50 57.31
CA GLU A 219 -83.21 -4.58 58.27
C GLU A 219 -84.59 -5.13 58.69
N PRO A 220 -85.00 -5.06 59.98
CA PRO A 220 -84.51 -5.83 61.12
C PRO A 220 -85.54 -6.88 61.62
N ALA A 221 -85.10 -8.10 61.92
CA ALA A 221 -85.81 -9.01 62.82
C ALA A 221 -84.90 -9.28 64.03
N GLY A 222 -85.26 -8.69 65.16
CA GLY A 222 -84.53 -8.77 66.41
C GLY A 222 -84.73 -10.09 67.18
N ILE A 223 -83.71 -10.37 67.99
CA ILE A 223 -83.73 -10.94 69.37
C ILE A 223 -84.31 -12.36 69.55
N GLY A 224 -83.44 -13.28 69.97
CA GLY A 224 -83.80 -14.53 70.63
C GLY A 224 -82.60 -15.17 71.33
N ALA A 225 -82.50 -14.98 72.64
CA ALA A 225 -81.48 -15.56 73.51
C ALA A 225 -81.66 -17.08 73.70
N GLY A 226 -80.56 -17.81 73.83
CA GLY A 226 -80.55 -19.21 74.27
C GLY A 226 -79.14 -19.67 74.64
N ARG A 227 -78.87 -19.79 75.94
CA ARG A 227 -77.63 -20.31 76.52
C ARG A 227 -77.56 -21.84 76.35
N ASP A 228 -76.34 -22.37 76.20
CA ASP A 228 -75.74 -23.45 77.00
C ASP A 228 -74.76 -24.30 76.16
N GLY A 229 -73.57 -24.56 76.71
CA GLY A 229 -72.67 -25.61 76.25
C GLY A 229 -71.20 -25.22 76.07
N CYS A 230 -70.48 -25.02 77.18
CA CYS A 230 -69.01 -25.02 77.18
C CYS A 230 -68.45 -26.45 77.25
N GLN A 231 -67.26 -26.60 76.62
CA GLN A 231 -66.15 -27.54 76.86
C GLN A 231 -65.99 -28.74 75.90
N HIS A 232 -64.99 -28.67 75.01
CA HIS A 232 -63.65 -29.24 75.24
C HIS A 232 -62.68 -28.91 74.08
N GLY A 233 -61.40 -28.64 74.41
CA GLY A 233 -60.28 -28.59 73.45
C GLY A 233 -60.00 -29.97 72.84
N THR A 234 -59.21 -30.12 71.77
CA THR A 234 -57.78 -29.80 71.71
C THR A 234 -57.29 -29.58 70.27
N ALA A 235 -56.13 -28.94 70.19
CA ALA A 235 -55.38 -28.65 68.98
C ALA A 235 -54.96 -29.91 68.19
N HIS A 236 -55.06 -29.83 66.87
CA HIS A 236 -54.23 -30.59 65.94
C HIS A 236 -53.65 -29.62 64.90
N ARG A 237 -52.32 -29.48 64.92
CA ARG A 237 -51.55 -28.73 63.93
C ARG A 237 -50.40 -29.64 63.50
N ASP A 238 -50.66 -30.41 62.46
CA ASP A 238 -49.68 -31.09 61.61
C ASP A 238 -50.20 -30.81 60.18
N GLY A 239 -49.47 -30.31 59.20
CA GLY A 239 -48.04 -30.43 58.93
C GLY A 239 -47.91 -31.03 57.53
N GLU A 240 -48.10 -30.22 56.47
CA GLU A 240 -47.78 -30.63 55.09
C GLU A 240 -47.34 -29.39 54.29
N THR A 241 -46.03 -29.23 54.15
CA THR A 241 -45.40 -28.22 53.29
C THR A 241 -44.84 -28.93 52.06
N GLU A 242 -45.47 -28.76 50.88
CA GLU A 242 -44.90 -29.23 49.61
C GLU A 242 -45.07 -28.15 48.50
N ARG A 243 -43.91 -27.61 48.08
CA ARG A 243 -43.56 -26.96 46.80
C ARG A 243 -44.25 -25.65 46.37
N ARG A 244 -43.42 -24.61 46.17
CA ARG A 244 -42.73 -24.34 44.89
C ARG A 244 -41.63 -23.29 45.03
N GLN A 245 -40.59 -23.53 44.24
CA GLN A 245 -39.27 -22.90 44.25
C GLN A 245 -39.30 -21.40 43.90
N ARG A 246 -38.46 -20.61 44.57
CA ARG A 246 -38.07 -19.25 44.17
C ARG A 246 -36.70 -19.27 43.45
N PRO A 247 -36.40 -18.23 42.66
CA PRO A 247 -35.31 -18.23 41.68
C PRO A 247 -34.04 -17.57 42.22
N SER A 248 -32.87 -18.06 41.81
CA SER A 248 -31.63 -17.28 41.68
C SER A 248 -30.51 -18.19 41.21
N GLY A 249 -29.88 -17.87 40.08
CA GLY A 249 -28.73 -18.60 39.57
C GLY A 249 -27.86 -17.72 38.69
N VAL A 250 -27.01 -16.92 39.33
CA VAL A 250 -25.83 -16.28 38.72
C VAL A 250 -24.73 -17.35 38.57
N ALA A 251 -24.01 -17.29 37.44
CA ALA A 251 -22.83 -18.10 37.05
C ALA A 251 -21.64 -17.97 38.04
N PRO A 252 -20.44 -18.58 37.86
CA PRO A 252 -19.89 -19.34 36.72
C PRO A 252 -19.04 -20.59 37.06
N GLY A 253 -18.61 -21.39 36.06
CA GLY A 253 -17.53 -22.36 36.30
C GLY A 253 -17.31 -23.50 35.29
N ALA A 254 -16.39 -23.27 34.36
CA ALA A 254 -15.33 -24.18 33.92
C ALA A 254 -15.62 -25.59 33.30
N LYS A 255 -15.16 -25.68 32.03
CA LYS A 255 -14.37 -26.77 31.41
C LYS A 255 -15.01 -28.17 31.27
N ARG A 256 -15.38 -28.53 30.03
CA ARG A 256 -14.79 -29.70 29.36
C ARG A 256 -14.94 -29.64 27.85
N LEU A 257 -13.82 -29.91 27.17
CA LEU A 257 -13.64 -30.03 25.74
C LEU A 257 -14.27 -31.33 25.20
N ARG A 258 -14.88 -31.30 24.01
CA ARG A 258 -14.50 -32.15 22.87
C ARG A 258 -15.25 -31.81 21.57
N HIS A 259 -14.44 -31.83 20.51
CA HIS A 259 -14.63 -31.70 19.06
C HIS A 259 -15.99 -31.98 18.39
N CYS A 260 -16.35 -31.12 17.43
CA CYS A 260 -16.55 -31.56 16.04
C CYS A 260 -16.33 -30.41 15.03
N ALA A 261 -15.98 -30.78 13.79
CA ALA A 261 -15.29 -30.01 12.77
C ALA A 261 -16.15 -29.05 11.93
N THR A 262 -15.54 -27.98 11.43
CA THR A 262 -15.50 -27.64 9.98
C THR A 262 -14.61 -26.41 9.74
N ARG A 263 -13.51 -26.61 9.00
CA ARG A 263 -12.47 -25.60 8.76
C ARG A 263 -12.81 -24.82 7.48
N ARG A 264 -13.01 -23.51 7.66
CA ARG A 264 -13.22 -22.51 6.62
C ARG A 264 -12.02 -22.40 5.67
N GLY A 265 -12.35 -22.03 4.43
CA GLY A 265 -11.44 -21.73 3.35
C GLY A 265 -10.47 -20.59 3.66
N LYS A 266 -9.26 -20.76 3.12
CA LYS A 266 -8.17 -19.79 3.12
C LYS A 266 -8.27 -18.97 1.84
N TRP A 267 -8.49 -17.66 1.96
CA TRP A 267 -8.34 -16.69 0.88
C TRP A 267 -7.68 -15.43 1.44
N TRP A 268 -6.45 -15.55 1.94
CA TRP A 268 -5.58 -14.41 2.20
C TRP A 268 -4.12 -14.85 1.99
N MET A 269 -3.63 -14.65 0.78
CA MET A 269 -2.20 -14.53 0.47
C MET A 269 -2.05 -13.56 -0.71
N ALA A 270 -0.90 -12.89 -0.74
CA ALA A 270 -0.26 -12.27 -1.90
C ALA A 270 -0.29 -10.74 -1.99
N TRP A 271 0.15 -10.03 -0.94
CA TRP A 271 0.89 -8.76 -1.10
C TRP A 271 2.13 -8.77 -0.21
N SER A 272 3.22 -9.38 -0.69
CA SER A 272 4.58 -9.01 -0.30
C SER A 272 5.52 -9.20 -1.49
N THR A 273 6.18 -8.09 -1.81
CA THR A 273 7.19 -7.80 -2.83
C THR A 273 8.22 -8.91 -3.12
N PRO A 274 8.69 -9.03 -4.39
CA PRO A 274 9.76 -9.94 -4.77
C PRO A 274 11.14 -9.37 -4.39
N CYS A 275 11.88 -10.11 -3.55
CA CYS A 275 13.28 -9.85 -3.26
C CYS A 275 14.15 -10.50 -4.35
N MET A 276 14.67 -9.68 -5.25
CA MET A 276 15.53 -10.05 -6.37
C MET A 276 16.90 -10.46 -5.83
N LYS A 277 17.16 -11.78 -5.79
CA LYS A 277 18.44 -12.36 -5.38
C LYS A 277 19.36 -12.47 -6.59
N LEU A 278 20.44 -11.67 -6.59
CA LEU A 278 21.52 -11.73 -7.57
C LEU A 278 22.23 -13.10 -7.53
N PRO A 279 22.69 -13.64 -8.68
CA PRO A 279 23.57 -14.81 -8.70
C PRO A 279 24.99 -14.42 -8.23
N THR A 280 25.48 -15.15 -7.23
CA THR A 280 26.86 -15.10 -6.75
C THR A 280 27.79 -15.72 -7.79
N ALA A 281 28.71 -14.89 -8.31
CA ALA A 281 29.79 -15.32 -9.17
C ALA A 281 30.74 -16.28 -8.42
N ARG A 282 30.82 -17.51 -8.93
CA ARG A 282 31.77 -18.55 -8.52
C ARG A 282 33.18 -18.17 -9.00
N ARG A 283 34.00 -17.57 -8.13
CA ARG A 283 35.45 -17.38 -8.36
C ARG A 283 36.17 -18.72 -8.10
N ARG A 284 36.65 -19.37 -9.16
CA ARG A 284 37.70 -20.39 -9.07
C ARG A 284 39.06 -19.70 -9.00
N SER A 285 39.85 -20.00 -7.97
CA SER A 285 41.31 -20.00 -8.05
C SER A 285 41.77 -21.33 -8.68
N PRO A 286 42.95 -21.33 -9.32
CA PRO A 286 44.13 -21.97 -8.69
C PRO A 286 45.39 -21.06 -8.87
N THR A 287 46.24 -20.82 -7.86
CA THR A 287 47.47 -21.61 -7.53
C THR A 287 48.10 -22.27 -8.76
N SER A 288 49.37 -22.14 -9.14
CA SER A 288 50.58 -21.62 -8.55
C SER A 288 51.70 -21.89 -9.58
N SER A 289 52.80 -21.13 -9.51
CA SER A 289 54.17 -21.63 -9.72
C SER A 289 54.77 -21.75 -11.14
N VAL A 290 55.89 -21.01 -11.30
CA VAL A 290 57.25 -21.50 -11.63
C VAL A 290 57.78 -21.29 -13.06
N LEU A 291 58.84 -20.45 -13.13
CA LEU A 291 60.09 -20.53 -13.91
C LEU A 291 59.99 -20.65 -15.45
N SER A 292 60.96 -20.31 -16.29
CA SER A 292 62.25 -19.61 -16.26
C SER A 292 62.87 -19.93 -17.64
N THR A 293 63.46 -18.92 -18.28
CA THR A 293 64.67 -19.05 -19.13
C THR A 293 64.58 -19.68 -20.54
N ALA A 294 65.42 -19.10 -21.40
CA ALA A 294 66.04 -19.56 -22.65
C ALA A 294 65.27 -19.28 -23.95
N LEU A 295 65.71 -18.33 -24.78
CA LEU A 295 66.90 -18.29 -25.67
C LEU A 295 66.60 -18.84 -27.08
N HIS A 296 67.00 -18.00 -28.06
CA HIS A 296 67.54 -18.34 -29.38
C HIS A 296 66.64 -18.51 -30.62
N SER A 297 67.05 -17.76 -31.66
CA SER A 297 67.09 -18.12 -33.08
C SER A 297 65.88 -17.81 -33.99
N ARG A 298 65.86 -16.59 -34.56
CA ARG A 298 66.09 -16.23 -35.99
C ARG A 298 65.89 -17.28 -37.13
N PRO A 299 65.77 -16.87 -38.44
CA PRO A 299 64.54 -16.78 -39.26
C PRO A 299 64.55 -17.63 -40.58
N ILE A 300 63.39 -17.85 -41.25
CA ILE A 300 63.25 -18.31 -42.66
C ILE A 300 61.85 -17.83 -43.18
N PHE A 301 61.68 -16.93 -44.15
CA PHE A 301 61.77 -16.99 -45.64
C PHE A 301 60.59 -17.69 -46.37
N TRP A 302 60.11 -17.05 -47.46
CA TRP A 302 58.95 -17.29 -48.35
C TRP A 302 57.57 -16.88 -47.77
N ARG A 303 56.76 -16.04 -48.44
CA ARG A 303 56.34 -16.08 -49.86
C ARG A 303 55.94 -14.69 -50.36
#